data_AF-A0A3L9I582-F1
#
_entry.id   AF-A0A3L9I582-F1
#
_cell.length_a   1.000
_cell.length_b   1.000
_cell.length_c   1.000
_cell.angle_alpha   90.00
_cell.angle_beta   90.00
_cell.angle_gamma   90.00
#
_symmetry.space_group_name_H-M   'P 1'
#
loop_
_entity.id
_entity.type
_entity.pdbx_description
1 polymer ?
#
loop_
_entity_poly.entity_id
_entity_poly.type
_entity_poly.pdbx_seq_one_letter_code
_entity_poly.pdbx_strand_id
1 'polypeptide(L)'
;MNLPHLAQRLFNTPLALHPSKAEVIMASVMDRFGISKIESSLAMEDDWYGYDDNRGRESRSDPGYDNVLGVAVIPIPQFTLNWGESPQEVIDRVARWSALLYYDQPDGNLLLTRVGTRRAASGIAEGVNVEQAYYRKSMADRFSDYVGVSMSVSPIAGYSPDTAYDAVTLATARDPEAARMRYRKHISIVESTLMATQQAQSAIDWEMNRRYGRSKQLSVTIDSWRDKDGKLWEPNTLIPVDLPTLRLPKTELLLAEVTYMRDDYGTHARMTLMPPEAFSVQPYAFYQNLAGFNT
;
A
#
# COMPACT_ATOMS: atom_id res chain seq x y z
N MET A 1 -28.65 -14.90 -26.03
CA MET A 1 -28.46 -15.31 -24.62
C MET A 1 -27.35 -14.43 -24.06
N ASN A 2 -27.68 -13.62 -23.07
CA ASN A 2 -26.98 -12.37 -22.74
C ASN A 2 -25.77 -12.64 -21.83
N LEU A 3 -24.56 -12.59 -22.41
CA LEU A 3 -23.26 -12.69 -21.71
C LEU A 3 -22.93 -11.59 -20.66
N PRO A 4 -23.66 -10.45 -20.54
CA PRO A 4 -23.41 -9.45 -19.48
C PRO A 4 -23.78 -9.88 -18.05
N HIS A 5 -24.27 -11.10 -17.81
CA HIS A 5 -24.69 -11.56 -16.48
C HIS A 5 -23.75 -12.60 -15.84
N LEU A 6 -22.62 -12.92 -16.47
CA LEU A 6 -21.54 -13.69 -15.84
C LEU A 6 -20.49 -12.76 -15.19
N ALA A 7 -20.86 -11.53 -14.88
CA ALA A 7 -19.99 -10.49 -14.34
C ALA A 7 -19.96 -10.39 -12.80
N GLN A 8 -20.67 -11.23 -12.04
CA GLN A 8 -21.05 -10.81 -10.67
C GLN A 8 -20.79 -11.74 -9.48
N ARG A 9 -20.11 -12.90 -9.56
CA ARG A 9 -20.12 -13.79 -8.36
C ARG A 9 -18.86 -14.40 -7.75
N LEU A 10 -17.64 -14.28 -8.26
CA LEU A 10 -16.52 -15.00 -7.59
C LEU A 10 -15.17 -14.28 -7.42
N PHE A 11 -15.07 -12.98 -7.74
CA PHE A 11 -13.95 -12.08 -7.43
C PHE A 11 -12.56 -12.42 -8.04
N ASN A 12 -11.89 -11.35 -8.52
CA ASN A 12 -10.42 -11.20 -8.57
C ASN A 12 -9.68 -11.59 -9.87
N THR A 13 -9.89 -10.90 -11.02
CA THR A 13 -8.96 -10.89 -12.20
C THR A 13 -9.32 -9.81 -13.26
N PRO A 14 -8.44 -9.46 -14.23
CA PRO A 14 -7.89 -8.12 -14.48
C PRO A 14 -8.58 -7.34 -15.62
N LEU A 15 -8.37 -6.02 -15.64
CA LEU A 15 -8.70 -5.15 -16.79
C LEU A 15 -7.87 -5.60 -18.01
N ALA A 16 -8.54 -6.11 -19.04
CA ALA A 16 -7.91 -6.49 -20.29
C ALA A 16 -7.39 -5.25 -21.04
N LEU A 17 -6.11 -4.93 -20.87
CA LEU A 17 -5.39 -4.06 -21.80
C LEU A 17 -4.98 -4.91 -23.01
N HIS A 18 -5.51 -4.56 -24.18
CA HIS A 18 -5.06 -5.13 -25.45
C HIS A 18 -3.53 -4.96 -25.58
N PRO A 19 -2.75 -5.95 -26.06
CA PRO A 19 -1.28 -5.89 -26.07
C PRO A 19 -0.71 -4.65 -26.76
N SER A 20 -1.32 -4.22 -27.88
CA SER A 20 -0.91 -2.98 -28.57
C SER A 20 -1.25 -1.70 -27.80
N LYS A 21 -2.14 -1.73 -26.80
CA LYS A 21 -2.40 -0.59 -25.90
C LYS A 21 -1.40 -0.54 -24.75
N ALA A 22 -0.90 -1.68 -24.27
CA ALA A 22 0.15 -1.71 -23.26
C ALA A 22 1.48 -1.16 -23.80
N GLU A 23 1.80 -1.47 -25.06
CA GLU A 23 2.98 -0.93 -25.76
C GLU A 23 2.88 0.58 -25.99
N VAL A 24 1.69 1.08 -26.35
CA VAL A 24 1.42 2.53 -26.49
C VAL A 24 1.46 3.25 -25.14
N ILE A 25 1.01 2.62 -24.05
CA ILE A 25 1.10 3.17 -22.70
C ILE A 25 2.57 3.23 -22.26
N MET A 26 3.36 2.17 -22.47
CA MET A 26 4.79 2.18 -22.13
C MET A 26 5.60 3.15 -22.99
N ALA A 27 5.33 3.23 -24.30
CA ALA A 27 5.98 4.17 -25.19
C ALA A 27 5.60 5.62 -24.87
N SER A 28 4.33 5.90 -24.54
CA SER A 28 3.89 7.24 -24.14
C SER A 28 4.38 7.66 -22.76
N VAL A 29 4.55 6.70 -21.84
CA VAL A 29 5.23 6.91 -20.56
C VAL A 29 6.70 7.27 -20.82
N MET A 30 7.43 6.49 -21.62
CA MET A 30 8.83 6.76 -21.96
C MET A 30 9.03 8.13 -22.64
N ASP A 31 8.15 8.48 -23.59
CA ASP A 31 8.20 9.74 -24.32
C ASP A 31 7.84 10.95 -23.43
N ARG A 32 6.82 10.82 -22.56
CA ARG A 32 6.38 11.90 -21.64
C ARG A 32 7.33 12.11 -20.46
N PHE A 33 8.10 11.08 -20.08
CA PHE A 33 9.20 11.20 -19.11
C PHE A 33 10.53 11.61 -19.75
N GLY A 34 10.59 11.87 -21.06
CA GLY A 34 11.79 12.36 -21.75
C GLY A 34 12.93 11.34 -21.81
N ILE A 35 12.65 10.05 -21.64
CA ILE A 35 13.66 8.99 -21.63
C ILE A 35 14.02 8.64 -23.08
N SER A 36 14.89 9.46 -23.67
CA SER A 36 15.38 9.29 -25.05
C SER A 36 16.66 8.45 -25.15
N LYS A 37 17.34 8.20 -24.01
CA LYS A 37 18.56 7.41 -23.92
C LYS A 37 18.81 7.00 -22.46
N ILE A 38 19.10 5.73 -22.21
CA ILE A 38 19.68 5.30 -20.94
C ILE A 38 21.19 5.42 -21.11
N GLU A 39 21.77 6.52 -20.63
CA GLU A 39 23.23 6.60 -20.48
C GLU A 39 23.61 6.10 -19.10
N SER A 40 24.39 5.01 -19.07
CA SER A 40 25.02 4.54 -17.84
C SER A 40 26.15 5.50 -17.47
N SER A 41 25.90 6.42 -16.55
CA SER A 41 26.99 7.14 -15.90
C SER A 41 27.61 6.23 -14.84
N LEU A 42 28.67 5.51 -15.23
CA LEU A 42 29.67 5.02 -14.29
C LEU A 42 30.51 6.21 -13.80
N ALA A 43 30.80 6.17 -12.50
CA ALA A 43 31.76 6.95 -11.70
C ALA A 43 31.10 7.96 -10.76
N MET A 44 31.05 7.60 -9.47
CA MET A 44 31.66 8.40 -8.41
C MET A 44 32.09 7.46 -7.27
N GLU A 45 33.32 7.70 -6.85
CA GLU A 45 34.22 6.85 -6.05
C GLU A 45 33.77 6.60 -4.61
N ASP A 46 34.39 5.57 -4.04
CA ASP A 46 34.42 5.20 -2.63
C ASP A 46 34.48 6.40 -1.67
N ASP A 47 33.62 6.40 -0.65
CA ASP A 47 34.01 6.86 0.68
C ASP A 47 33.15 6.21 1.78
N TRP A 48 33.86 5.64 2.76
CA TRP A 48 33.37 4.75 3.81
C TRP A 48 33.23 5.50 5.16
N TYR A 49 32.17 5.17 5.90
CA TYR A 49 31.82 5.49 7.30
C TYR A 49 31.95 6.92 7.86
N GLY A 50 30.79 7.49 8.21
CA GLY A 50 30.66 8.50 9.27
C GLY A 50 29.23 8.51 9.84
N TYR A 51 29.03 7.90 11.01
CA TYR A 51 27.84 8.16 11.83
C TYR A 51 28.02 9.54 12.46
N ASP A 52 27.28 10.53 11.97
CA ASP A 52 27.14 11.82 12.64
C ASP A 52 25.66 12.05 12.98
N ASP A 53 25.32 11.63 14.19
CA ASP A 53 24.01 11.78 14.81
C ASP A 53 23.99 13.15 15.48
N ASN A 54 23.59 14.21 14.77
CA ASN A 54 23.05 15.46 15.31
C ASN A 54 22.76 16.51 14.23
N ARG A 55 21.54 16.51 13.68
CA ARG A 55 20.89 17.75 13.21
C ARG A 55 19.40 17.73 13.57
N GLY A 56 19.01 18.69 14.40
CA GLY A 56 17.64 18.93 14.81
C GLY A 56 16.70 18.99 13.61
N ARG A 57 15.76 18.05 13.57
CA ARG A 57 14.82 17.87 12.48
C ARG A 57 13.69 18.88 12.65
N GLU A 58 13.78 20.00 11.96
CA GLU A 58 12.58 20.79 11.64
C GLU A 58 11.59 19.84 10.95
N SER A 59 10.36 19.81 11.47
CA SER A 59 9.27 18.93 11.04
C SER A 59 8.72 19.35 9.67
N ARG A 60 9.53 19.18 8.62
CA ARG A 60 9.01 19.01 7.26
C ARG A 60 8.99 17.53 7.00
N SER A 61 7.80 16.99 6.81
CA SER A 61 7.56 15.59 6.43
C SER A 61 8.45 15.26 5.23
N ASP A 62 9.55 14.54 5.47
CA ASP A 62 10.48 14.12 4.44
C ASP A 62 9.73 13.21 3.44
N PRO A 63 9.59 13.63 2.17
CA PRO A 63 8.89 12.83 1.17
C PRO A 63 9.62 11.52 0.86
N GLY A 64 10.87 11.34 1.31
CA GLY A 64 11.69 10.16 1.02
C GLY A 64 12.04 10.01 -0.47
N TYR A 65 11.92 11.08 -1.24
CA TYR A 65 12.33 11.21 -2.64
C TYR A 65 12.60 12.69 -2.91
N ASP A 66 13.46 12.96 -3.89
CA ASP A 66 13.76 14.34 -4.29
C ASP A 66 12.61 14.88 -5.13
N ASN A 67 12.12 16.08 -4.82
CA ASN A 67 11.13 16.75 -5.66
C ASN A 67 11.83 17.85 -6.47
N VAL A 68 11.88 17.69 -7.79
CA VAL A 68 12.46 18.67 -8.71
C VAL A 68 11.33 19.25 -9.54
N LEU A 69 10.97 20.51 -9.27
CA LEU A 69 9.93 21.26 -10.01
C LEU A 69 8.55 20.57 -10.05
N GLY A 70 8.16 19.87 -8.98
CA GLY A 70 6.89 19.14 -8.92
C GLY A 70 6.98 17.70 -9.45
N VAL A 71 8.15 17.26 -9.91
CA VAL A 71 8.41 15.88 -10.32
C VAL A 71 9.13 15.14 -9.20
N ALA A 72 8.59 14.01 -8.77
CA ALA A 72 9.26 13.11 -7.84
C ALA A 72 10.36 12.33 -8.56
N VAL A 73 11.61 12.55 -8.15
CA VAL A 73 12.78 11.79 -8.57
C VAL A 73 13.02 10.70 -7.55
N ILE A 74 12.72 9.46 -7.95
CA ILE A 74 12.84 8.29 -7.09
C ILE A 74 13.93 7.39 -7.67
N PRO A 75 15.04 7.16 -6.96
CA PRO A 75 16.08 6.26 -7.43
C PRO A 75 15.57 4.82 -7.38
N ILE A 76 15.38 4.23 -8.56
CA ILE A 76 14.98 2.83 -8.69
C ILE A 76 16.25 2.02 -9.01
N PRO A 77 16.57 0.97 -8.25
CA PRO A 77 17.73 0.13 -8.55
C PRO A 77 17.52 -0.60 -9.87
N GLN A 78 18.61 -1.05 -10.50
CA GLN A 78 18.49 -1.94 -11.65
C GLN A 78 17.83 -3.26 -11.21
N PHE A 79 16.75 -3.65 -11.89
CA PHE A 79 16.05 -4.90 -11.64
C PHE A 79 15.69 -5.61 -12.95
N THR A 80 15.46 -6.92 -12.86
CA THR A 80 15.09 -7.75 -13.99
C THR A 80 13.56 -7.87 -14.09
N LEU A 81 13.04 -7.82 -15.31
CA LEU A 81 11.65 -8.13 -15.60
C LEU A 81 11.45 -9.64 -15.59
N ASN A 82 10.40 -10.11 -14.91
CA ASN A 82 10.08 -11.52 -14.94
C ASN A 82 9.37 -11.86 -16.25
N TRP A 83 9.63 -13.06 -16.78
CA TRP A 83 8.95 -13.54 -17.98
C TRP A 83 7.45 -13.67 -17.73
N GLY A 84 6.65 -13.02 -18.58
CA GLY A 84 5.19 -13.02 -18.47
C GLY A 84 4.62 -12.05 -17.43
N GLU A 85 5.46 -11.24 -16.79
CA GLU A 85 5.00 -10.20 -15.86
C GLU A 85 4.28 -9.08 -16.60
N SER A 86 3.13 -8.69 -16.07
CA SER A 86 2.33 -7.58 -16.57
C SER A 86 2.95 -6.22 -16.21
N PRO A 87 2.69 -5.15 -16.99
CA PRO A 87 3.13 -3.80 -16.63
C PRO A 87 2.68 -3.35 -15.23
N GLN A 88 1.49 -3.79 -14.78
CA GLN A 88 0.99 -3.48 -13.45
C GLN A 88 1.84 -4.12 -12.34
N GLU A 89 2.25 -5.38 -12.50
CA GLU A 89 3.11 -6.05 -11.53
C GLU A 89 4.49 -5.36 -11.42
N VAL A 90 5.03 -4.87 -12.53
CA VAL A 90 6.25 -4.06 -12.55
C VAL A 90 6.05 -2.76 -11.76
N ILE A 91 4.95 -2.05 -12.02
CA ILE A 91 4.59 -0.82 -11.29
C ILE A 91 4.41 -1.12 -9.80
N ASP A 92 3.77 -2.22 -9.43
CA ASP A 92 3.55 -2.62 -8.04
C ASP A 92 4.87 -2.82 -7.29
N ARG A 93 5.82 -3.55 -7.87
CA ARG A 93 7.14 -3.77 -7.26
C ARG A 93 7.91 -2.45 -7.06
N VAL A 94 7.92 -1.60 -8.08
CA VAL A 94 8.59 -0.28 -8.03
C VAL A 94 7.94 0.65 -7.02
N ALA A 95 6.60 0.70 -6.99
CA ALA A 95 5.85 1.52 -6.05
C ALA A 95 6.08 1.04 -4.61
N ARG A 96 6.05 -0.27 -4.36
CA ARG A 96 6.33 -0.85 -3.04
C ARG A 96 7.76 -0.61 -2.57
N TRP A 97 8.75 -0.76 -3.45
CA TRP A 97 10.14 -0.38 -3.17
C TRP A 97 10.24 1.07 -2.69
N SER A 98 9.48 1.95 -3.34
CA SER A 98 9.48 3.39 -3.08
C SER A 98 8.52 3.81 -1.94
N ALA A 99 7.86 2.85 -1.29
CA ALA A 99 6.81 3.08 -0.30
C ALA A 99 5.67 4.00 -0.80
N LEU A 100 5.22 3.79 -2.04
CA LEU A 100 4.14 4.51 -2.70
C LEU A 100 2.92 3.62 -2.97
N LEU A 101 1.76 4.24 -2.90
CA LEU A 101 0.50 3.78 -3.46
C LEU A 101 0.39 4.25 -4.91
N TYR A 102 -0.35 3.51 -5.72
CA TYR A 102 -0.70 3.93 -7.07
C TYR A 102 -2.18 3.67 -7.36
N TYR A 103 -2.80 4.59 -8.09
CA TYR A 103 -4.16 4.46 -8.63
C TYR A 103 -4.38 5.45 -9.76
N ASP A 104 -5.46 5.26 -10.52
CA ASP A 104 -5.85 6.10 -11.64
C ASP A 104 -6.51 7.41 -11.20
N GLN A 105 -6.24 8.47 -11.94
CA GLN A 105 -6.92 9.75 -11.85
C GLN A 105 -8.11 9.81 -12.83
N PRO A 106 -9.07 10.72 -12.64
CA PRO A 106 -10.22 10.86 -13.54
C PRO A 106 -9.87 11.12 -15.02
N ASP A 107 -8.67 11.61 -15.31
CA ASP A 107 -8.16 11.84 -16.66
C ASP A 107 -7.42 10.63 -17.25
N GLY A 108 -7.37 9.51 -16.51
CA GLY A 108 -6.69 8.27 -16.88
C GLY A 108 -5.18 8.27 -16.61
N ASN A 109 -4.63 9.33 -16.02
CA ASN A 109 -3.23 9.33 -15.61
C ASN A 109 -3.02 8.46 -14.36
N LEU A 110 -1.83 7.86 -14.25
CA LEU A 110 -1.44 7.12 -13.06
C LEU A 110 -0.87 8.08 -12.01
N LEU A 111 -1.48 8.13 -10.83
CA LEU A 111 -0.97 8.86 -9.68
C LEU A 111 -0.15 7.92 -8.78
N LEU A 112 1.10 8.28 -8.51
CA LEU A 112 1.88 7.68 -7.44
C LEU A 112 1.90 8.63 -6.24
N THR A 113 1.55 8.13 -5.07
CA THR A 113 1.37 8.96 -3.87
C THR A 113 1.59 8.16 -2.60
N ARG A 114 1.53 8.81 -1.44
CA ARG A 114 1.48 8.15 -0.13
C ARG A 114 0.07 8.19 0.41
N VAL A 115 -0.12 7.54 1.56
CA VAL A 115 -1.34 7.70 2.36
C VAL A 115 -1.60 9.19 2.59
N GLY A 116 -2.79 9.62 2.20
CA GLY A 116 -3.16 11.02 2.13
C GLY A 116 -3.29 11.64 3.50
N THR A 117 -2.78 12.86 3.61
CA THR A 117 -2.89 13.71 4.82
C THR A 117 -3.88 14.86 4.61
N ARG A 118 -4.40 15.02 3.40
CA ARG A 118 -5.41 16.03 3.08
C ARG A 118 -6.70 15.69 3.79
N ARG A 119 -7.21 16.66 4.56
CA ARG A 119 -8.50 16.60 5.22
C ARG A 119 -9.60 17.19 4.34
N ALA A 120 -10.75 16.52 4.28
CA ALA A 120 -11.93 17.06 3.62
C ALA A 120 -12.53 18.24 4.40
N ALA A 121 -13.23 19.15 3.70
CA ALA A 121 -13.77 20.36 4.31
C ALA A 121 -14.95 20.06 5.26
N SER A 122 -15.73 19.03 4.94
CA SER A 122 -16.79 18.47 5.78
C SER A 122 -16.59 16.97 6.01
N GLY A 123 -17.39 16.41 6.91
CA GLY A 123 -17.32 15.01 7.31
C GLY A 123 -18.63 14.25 7.12
N ILE A 124 -18.69 13.09 7.74
CA ILE A 124 -19.84 12.20 7.81
C ILE A 124 -20.42 12.30 9.22
N ALA A 125 -21.65 12.77 9.36
CA ALA A 125 -22.29 12.96 10.65
C ALA A 125 -23.75 12.47 10.67
N GLU A 126 -24.09 11.70 11.71
CA GLU A 126 -25.45 11.23 11.96
C GLU A 126 -26.40 12.41 12.18
N GLY A 127 -27.60 12.35 11.58
CA GLY A 127 -28.58 13.43 11.63
C GLY A 127 -28.25 14.65 10.76
N VAL A 128 -27.14 14.61 10.01
CA VAL A 128 -26.75 15.67 9.08
C VAL A 128 -26.85 15.20 7.63
N ASN A 129 -25.93 14.33 7.19
CA ASN A 129 -25.79 13.92 5.78
C ASN A 129 -25.80 12.41 5.56
N VAL A 130 -25.93 11.62 6.64
CA VAL A 130 -25.87 10.16 6.60
C VAL A 130 -27.25 9.58 6.33
N GLU A 131 -27.36 8.81 5.26
CA GLU A 131 -28.59 8.11 4.87
C GLU A 131 -28.58 6.66 5.39
N GLN A 132 -27.43 6.00 5.25
CA GLN A 132 -27.23 4.62 5.70
C GLN A 132 -25.78 4.44 6.11
N ALA A 133 -25.52 3.78 7.24
CA ALA A 133 -24.17 3.47 7.67
C ALA A 133 -24.07 2.07 8.27
N TYR A 134 -22.96 1.38 7.98
CA TYR A 134 -22.59 0.10 8.53
C TYR A 134 -21.12 0.12 8.94
N TYR A 135 -20.83 -0.18 10.20
CA TYR A 135 -19.46 -0.23 10.70
C TYR A 135 -19.09 -1.66 11.09
N ARG A 136 -18.12 -2.22 10.36
CA ARG A 136 -17.54 -3.54 10.63
C ARG A 136 -16.31 -3.38 11.50
N LYS A 137 -16.35 -3.96 12.70
CA LYS A 137 -15.18 -4.19 13.56
C LYS A 137 -15.01 -5.69 13.78
N SER A 138 -13.94 -6.30 13.23
CA SER A 138 -13.75 -7.76 13.26
C SER A 138 -12.37 -8.18 13.76
N MET A 139 -12.32 -9.13 14.69
CA MET A 139 -11.06 -9.74 15.14
C MET A 139 -10.66 -11.00 14.36
N ALA A 140 -11.38 -11.36 13.29
CA ALA A 140 -11.13 -12.61 12.56
C ALA A 140 -9.67 -12.71 12.09
N ASP A 141 -9.14 -11.62 11.54
CA ASP A 141 -7.78 -11.52 10.97
C ASP A 141 -6.78 -10.77 11.86
N ARG A 142 -7.11 -10.59 13.15
CA ARG A 142 -6.27 -9.94 14.16
C ARG A 142 -5.66 -10.99 15.10
N PHE A 143 -4.39 -10.80 15.43
CA PHE A 143 -3.60 -11.73 16.23
C PHE A 143 -2.90 -10.95 17.36
N SER A 144 -2.65 -11.59 18.50
CA SER A 144 -1.93 -10.94 19.60
C SER A 144 -0.46 -10.77 19.26
N ASP A 145 0.16 -11.81 18.69
CA ASP A 145 1.58 -11.84 18.36
C ASP A 145 1.76 -12.12 16.87
N TYR A 146 2.65 -11.37 16.24
CA TYR A 146 3.10 -11.54 14.86
C TYR A 146 4.58 -11.90 14.89
N VAL A 147 4.97 -12.97 14.20
CA VAL A 147 6.34 -13.46 14.16
C VAL A 147 6.78 -13.66 12.72
N GLY A 148 7.86 -12.99 12.35
CA GLY A 148 8.56 -13.19 11.09
C GLY A 148 9.65 -14.24 11.27
N VAL A 149 9.59 -15.30 10.48
CA VAL A 149 10.61 -16.35 10.49
C VAL A 149 11.27 -16.47 9.12
N SER A 150 12.48 -16.99 9.09
CA SER A 150 13.09 -17.52 7.88
C SER A 150 13.30 -19.02 8.00
N MET A 151 13.24 -19.69 6.86
CA MET A 151 13.60 -21.09 6.75
C MET A 151 14.97 -21.17 6.11
N SER A 152 15.98 -21.61 6.86
CA SER A 152 17.26 -21.96 6.27
C SER A 152 17.13 -23.32 5.59
N VAL A 153 17.33 -23.39 4.27
CA VAL A 153 17.59 -24.67 3.59
C VAL A 153 19.10 -24.76 3.40
N SER A 154 19.80 -25.35 4.36
CA SER A 154 21.21 -25.69 4.17
C SER A 154 21.29 -27.06 3.47
N PRO A 155 22.04 -27.22 2.36
CA PRO A 155 22.28 -28.53 1.77
C PRO A 155 22.99 -29.49 2.74
N ILE A 156 23.76 -28.94 3.70
CA ILE A 156 24.45 -29.70 4.75
C ILE A 156 23.51 -30.14 5.88
N ALA A 157 22.39 -29.43 6.07
CA ALA A 157 21.43 -29.72 7.13
C ALA A 157 20.79 -31.10 6.96
N GLY A 158 20.67 -31.63 5.73
CA GLY A 158 20.18 -33.00 5.49
C GLY A 158 20.99 -34.12 6.16
N TYR A 159 22.17 -33.82 6.70
CA TYR A 159 23.04 -34.75 7.42
C TYR A 159 22.92 -34.69 8.96
N SER A 160 22.15 -33.76 9.54
CA SER A 160 21.91 -33.67 10.99
C SER A 160 20.41 -33.59 11.29
N PRO A 161 19.76 -34.69 11.70
CA PRO A 161 18.30 -34.78 11.86
C PRO A 161 17.67 -33.73 12.80
N ASP A 162 18.43 -33.21 13.77
CA ASP A 162 17.89 -32.38 14.86
C ASP A 162 18.09 -30.86 14.68
N THR A 163 18.84 -30.40 13.67
CA THR A 163 19.14 -28.95 13.45
C THR A 163 18.87 -28.49 12.02
N ALA A 164 18.35 -29.38 11.18
CA ALA A 164 18.27 -29.18 9.74
C ALA A 164 17.20 -28.17 9.28
N TYR A 165 16.16 -27.98 10.08
CA TYR A 165 14.91 -27.33 9.67
C TYR A 165 14.41 -26.28 10.67
N ASP A 166 15.27 -25.79 11.57
CA ASP A 166 14.86 -24.81 12.56
C ASP A 166 14.58 -23.46 11.90
N ALA A 167 13.39 -22.93 12.17
CA ALA A 167 13.00 -21.60 11.73
C ALA A 167 13.71 -20.55 12.58
N VAL A 168 14.43 -19.63 11.94
CA VAL A 168 15.07 -18.51 12.65
C VAL A 168 14.06 -17.38 12.77
N THR A 169 13.75 -16.98 14.01
CA THR A 169 12.92 -15.80 14.26
C THR A 169 13.72 -14.54 13.93
N LEU A 170 13.18 -13.73 13.02
CA LEU A 170 13.83 -12.50 12.54
C LEU A 170 13.20 -11.23 13.11
N ALA A 171 11.90 -11.27 13.35
CA ALA A 171 11.13 -10.12 13.75
C ALA A 171 9.89 -10.53 14.53
N THR A 172 9.43 -9.62 15.40
CA THR A 172 8.22 -9.82 16.20
C THR A 172 7.48 -8.51 16.36
N ALA A 173 6.15 -8.56 16.31
CA ALA A 173 5.30 -7.44 16.69
C ALA A 173 4.15 -7.93 17.57
N ARG A 174 3.64 -7.05 18.43
CA ARG A 174 2.55 -7.38 19.34
C ARG A 174 1.45 -6.33 19.24
N ASP A 175 0.24 -6.79 18.93
CA ASP A 175 -0.94 -5.95 18.82
C ASP A 175 -1.52 -5.68 20.22
N PRO A 176 -1.49 -4.45 20.74
CA PRO A 176 -1.89 -4.17 22.11
C PRO A 176 -3.41 -4.33 22.35
N GLU A 177 -4.25 -4.17 21.31
CA GLU A 177 -5.70 -4.37 21.40
C GLU A 177 -6.00 -5.87 21.42
N ALA A 178 -5.39 -6.65 20.51
CA ALA A 178 -5.59 -8.10 20.45
C ALA A 178 -4.93 -8.85 21.60
N ALA A 179 -3.82 -8.37 22.13
CA ALA A 179 -3.11 -8.98 23.26
C ALA A 179 -3.89 -8.95 24.59
N ARG A 180 -4.90 -8.07 24.72
CA ARG A 180 -5.83 -8.05 25.87
C ARG A 180 -6.93 -9.11 25.78
N MET A 181 -7.01 -9.82 24.66
CA MET A 181 -8.01 -10.85 24.40
C MET A 181 -7.35 -12.24 24.42
N ARG A 182 -7.97 -13.22 23.75
CA ARG A 182 -7.41 -14.57 23.60
C ARG A 182 -6.08 -14.52 22.83
N TYR A 183 -5.07 -15.18 23.38
CA TYR A 183 -3.79 -15.38 22.71
C TYR A 183 -3.96 -16.03 21.33
N ARG A 184 -3.40 -15.39 20.30
CA ARG A 184 -3.40 -15.88 18.91
C ARG A 184 -2.09 -15.45 18.25
N LYS A 185 -1.29 -16.41 17.81
CA LYS A 185 -0.02 -16.16 17.12
C LYS A 185 -0.20 -16.27 15.60
N HIS A 186 0.34 -15.31 14.87
CA HIS A 186 0.51 -15.35 13.42
C HIS A 186 1.98 -15.50 13.09
N ILE A 187 2.32 -16.45 12.22
CA ILE A 187 3.68 -16.69 11.75
C ILE A 187 3.70 -16.44 10.24
N SER A 188 4.65 -15.63 9.79
CA SER A 188 4.86 -15.33 8.38
C SER A 188 6.31 -15.60 8.01
N ILE A 189 6.54 -16.15 6.82
CA ILE A 189 7.88 -16.35 6.27
C ILE A 189 8.32 -15.03 5.67
N VAL A 190 9.45 -14.49 6.14
CA VAL A 190 10.05 -13.27 5.61
C VAL A 190 10.86 -13.62 4.37
N GLU A 191 10.63 -12.88 3.29
CA GLU A 191 11.37 -13.05 2.04
C GLU A 191 12.87 -12.77 2.24
N SER A 192 13.73 -13.54 1.57
CA SER A 192 15.18 -13.42 1.71
C SER A 192 15.72 -12.05 1.30
N THR A 193 15.07 -11.37 0.35
CA THR A 193 15.42 -10.00 -0.06
C THR A 193 15.24 -9.01 1.10
N LEU A 194 14.13 -9.10 1.83
CA LEU A 194 13.84 -8.29 3.01
C LEU A 194 14.76 -8.64 4.19
N MET A 195 15.23 -9.89 4.28
CA MET A 195 16.27 -10.26 5.25
C MET A 195 17.60 -9.58 4.92
N ALA A 196 18.04 -9.68 3.66
CA ALA A 196 19.31 -9.12 3.20
C ALA A 196 19.37 -7.60 3.38
N THR A 197 18.23 -6.91 3.24
CA THR A 197 18.11 -5.46 3.45
C THR A 197 17.72 -5.05 4.88
N GLN A 198 17.68 -5.99 5.82
CA GLN A 198 17.33 -5.75 7.23
C GLN A 198 15.92 -5.14 7.45
N GLN A 199 14.97 -5.44 6.55
CA GLN A 199 13.59 -4.94 6.58
C GLN A 199 12.58 -5.93 7.20
N ALA A 200 13.05 -7.01 7.81
CA ALA A 200 12.18 -8.03 8.43
C ALA A 200 11.22 -7.42 9.47
N GLN A 201 11.69 -6.52 10.33
CA GLN A 201 10.85 -5.89 11.35
C GLN A 201 9.75 -5.03 10.71
N SER A 202 10.11 -4.19 9.74
CA SER A 202 9.15 -3.34 9.03
C SER A 202 8.06 -4.17 8.32
N ALA A 203 8.40 -5.34 7.78
CA ALA A 203 7.44 -6.24 7.15
C ALA A 203 6.42 -6.81 8.15
N ILE A 204 6.87 -7.18 9.36
CA ILE A 204 6.00 -7.69 10.42
C ILE A 204 5.13 -6.60 11.03
N ASP A 205 5.68 -5.41 11.23
CA ASP A 205 4.92 -4.24 11.68
C ASP A 205 3.85 -3.86 10.66
N TRP A 206 4.19 -3.89 9.36
CA TRP A 206 3.25 -3.66 8.27
C TRP A 206 2.10 -4.68 8.28
N GLU A 207 2.38 -5.97 8.43
CA GLU A 207 1.35 -7.03 8.43
C GLU A 207 0.36 -6.81 9.59
N MET A 208 0.88 -6.49 10.78
CA MET A 208 0.06 -6.15 11.95
C MET A 208 -0.81 -4.91 11.69
N ASN A 209 -0.19 -3.81 11.26
CA ASN A 209 -0.88 -2.52 11.05
C ASN A 209 -1.93 -2.59 9.93
N ARG A 210 -1.64 -3.31 8.85
CA ARG A 210 -2.57 -3.51 7.73
C ARG A 210 -3.79 -4.31 8.17
N ARG A 211 -3.62 -5.35 8.99
CA ARG A 211 -4.72 -6.11 9.58
C ARG A 211 -5.50 -5.28 10.59
N TYR A 212 -4.83 -4.46 11.41
CA TYR A 212 -5.48 -3.48 12.28
C TYR A 212 -6.39 -2.55 11.48
N GLY A 213 -5.88 -1.91 10.44
CA GLY A 213 -6.66 -0.99 9.60
C GLY A 213 -7.83 -1.70 8.93
N ARG A 214 -7.59 -2.84 8.26
CA ARG A 214 -8.64 -3.60 7.56
C ARG A 214 -9.69 -4.25 8.48
N SER A 215 -9.39 -4.37 9.77
CA SER A 215 -10.36 -4.86 10.76
C SER A 215 -11.49 -3.88 11.06
N LYS A 216 -11.31 -2.59 10.70
CA LYS A 216 -12.22 -1.48 10.98
C LYS A 216 -12.62 -0.84 9.66
N GLN A 217 -13.82 -1.12 9.19
CA GLN A 217 -14.33 -0.62 7.93
C GLN A 217 -15.69 0.04 8.14
N LEU A 218 -15.81 1.30 7.74
CA LEU A 218 -17.08 2.01 7.67
C LEU A 218 -17.55 2.03 6.22
N SER A 219 -18.73 1.48 5.97
CA SER A 219 -19.46 1.66 4.71
C SER A 219 -20.62 2.60 4.96
N VAL A 220 -20.69 3.71 4.23
CA VAL A 220 -21.72 4.74 4.43
C VAL A 220 -22.25 5.24 3.10
N THR A 221 -23.54 5.52 3.04
CA THR A 221 -24.18 6.27 1.95
C THR A 221 -24.55 7.64 2.49
N ILE A 222 -24.16 8.69 1.76
CA ILE A 222 -24.46 10.09 2.08
C ILE A 222 -25.18 10.79 0.93
N ASP A 223 -25.82 11.90 1.27
CA ASP A 223 -26.75 12.70 0.44
C ASP A 223 -26.11 13.60 -0.64
N SER A 224 -24.78 13.52 -0.85
CA SER A 224 -24.08 14.42 -1.76
C SER A 224 -22.79 13.82 -2.32
N TRP A 225 -22.47 14.17 -3.58
CA TRP A 225 -21.18 13.88 -4.21
C TRP A 225 -20.05 14.81 -3.78
N ARG A 226 -20.37 15.91 -3.10
CA ARG A 226 -19.42 16.99 -2.80
C ARG A 226 -19.39 17.31 -1.31
N ASP A 227 -18.22 17.73 -0.85
CA ASP A 227 -18.03 18.33 0.47
C ASP A 227 -18.62 19.75 0.54
N LYS A 228 -18.59 20.36 1.72
CA LYS A 228 -19.15 21.71 1.95
C LYS A 228 -18.47 22.82 1.12
N ASP A 229 -17.24 22.60 0.64
CA ASP A 229 -16.51 23.54 -0.21
C ASP A 229 -16.80 23.27 -1.70
N GLY A 230 -17.70 22.34 -2.00
CA GLY A 230 -18.09 21.96 -3.36
C GLY A 230 -17.08 21.04 -4.05
N LYS A 231 -16.08 20.49 -3.36
CA LYS A 231 -15.12 19.54 -3.95
C LYS A 231 -15.71 18.14 -3.96
N LEU A 232 -15.45 17.38 -5.02
CA LEU A 232 -15.85 15.97 -5.07
C LEU A 232 -15.13 15.18 -3.98
N TRP A 233 -15.82 14.17 -3.44
CA TRP A 233 -15.21 13.22 -2.52
C TRP A 233 -14.21 12.34 -3.25
N GLU A 234 -12.94 12.40 -2.93
CA GLU A 234 -11.90 11.64 -3.64
C GLU A 234 -11.23 10.64 -2.70
N PRO A 235 -10.88 9.43 -3.18
CA PRO A 235 -10.06 8.50 -2.43
C PRO A 235 -8.76 9.15 -1.91
N ASN A 236 -8.18 8.55 -0.88
CA ASN A 236 -6.96 9.05 -0.25
C ASN A 236 -7.14 10.42 0.44
N THR A 237 -8.33 10.67 0.98
CA THR A 237 -8.68 11.89 1.73
C THR A 237 -9.13 11.52 3.14
N LEU A 238 -8.65 12.24 4.16
CA LEU A 238 -9.10 12.08 5.54
C LEU A 238 -10.46 12.74 5.73
N ILE A 239 -11.45 11.96 6.15
CA ILE A 239 -12.82 12.41 6.38
C ILE A 239 -13.13 12.34 7.88
N PRO A 240 -13.54 13.45 8.51
CA PRO A 240 -14.05 13.45 9.87
C PRO A 240 -15.33 12.61 9.96
N VAL A 241 -15.43 11.73 10.95
CA VAL A 241 -16.59 10.85 11.15
C VAL A 241 -17.16 11.00 12.56
N ASP A 242 -18.47 11.22 12.64
CA ASP A 242 -19.24 11.33 13.88
C ASP A 242 -20.52 10.50 13.78
N LEU A 243 -20.44 9.23 14.21
CA LEU A 243 -21.52 8.24 14.13
C LEU A 243 -21.73 7.56 15.49
N PRO A 244 -22.24 8.27 16.50
CA PRO A 244 -22.34 7.76 17.86
C PRO A 244 -23.28 6.54 17.98
N THR A 245 -24.33 6.42 17.16
CA THR A 245 -25.23 5.25 17.16
C THR A 245 -24.50 3.94 16.82
N LEU A 246 -23.42 4.02 16.04
CA LEU A 246 -22.57 2.85 15.73
C LEU A 246 -21.50 2.55 16.80
N ARG A 247 -21.48 3.31 17.91
CA ARG A 247 -20.44 3.27 18.95
C ARG A 247 -19.04 3.48 18.37
N LEU A 248 -18.95 4.20 17.27
CA LEU A 248 -17.70 4.63 16.66
C LEU A 248 -17.27 5.93 17.37
N PRO A 249 -16.11 5.95 18.07
CA PRO A 249 -15.62 7.20 18.63
C PRO A 249 -15.38 8.20 17.51
N LYS A 250 -15.62 9.49 17.81
CA LYS A 250 -15.32 10.59 16.89
C LYS A 250 -13.87 10.50 16.44
N THR A 251 -13.66 10.34 15.15
CA THR A 251 -12.35 10.02 14.57
C THR A 251 -12.27 10.50 13.13
N GLU A 252 -11.11 10.29 12.50
CA GLU A 252 -10.90 10.56 11.09
C GLU A 252 -10.52 9.24 10.42
N LEU A 253 -11.22 8.93 9.32
CA LEU A 253 -10.95 7.74 8.53
C LEU A 253 -10.54 8.17 7.12
N LEU A 254 -9.64 7.40 6.51
CA LEU A 254 -9.24 7.62 5.13
C LEU A 254 -10.33 7.07 4.20
N LEU A 255 -10.74 7.87 3.23
CA LEU A 255 -11.62 7.44 2.16
C LEU A 255 -10.86 6.47 1.24
N ALA A 256 -11.26 5.20 1.27
CA ALA A 256 -10.68 4.14 0.47
C ALA A 256 -11.28 4.11 -0.94
N GLU A 257 -12.60 4.26 -1.00
CA GLU A 257 -13.40 4.09 -2.21
C GLU A 257 -14.63 4.98 -2.11
N VAL A 258 -15.03 5.53 -3.25
CA VAL A 258 -16.26 6.29 -3.40
C VAL A 258 -16.94 5.88 -4.70
N THR A 259 -18.23 5.57 -4.61
CA THR A 259 -19.10 5.36 -5.75
C THR A 259 -20.14 6.47 -5.78
N TYR A 260 -20.14 7.26 -6.84
CA TYR A 260 -21.16 8.28 -7.09
C TYR A 260 -22.38 7.64 -7.74
N MET A 261 -23.55 7.86 -7.15
CA MET A 261 -24.83 7.31 -7.58
C MET A 261 -25.82 8.45 -7.81
N ARG A 262 -26.64 8.32 -8.85
CA ARG A 262 -27.78 9.20 -9.09
C ARG A 262 -28.97 8.35 -9.47
N ASP A 263 -30.07 8.52 -8.75
CA ASP A 263 -31.32 7.80 -8.96
C ASP A 263 -32.52 8.73 -8.72
N ASP A 264 -33.73 8.16 -8.64
CA ASP A 264 -34.97 8.90 -8.43
C ASP A 264 -35.02 9.64 -7.08
N TYR A 265 -34.20 9.24 -6.10
CA TYR A 265 -34.08 9.86 -4.78
C TYR A 265 -33.00 10.94 -4.71
N GLY A 266 -32.26 11.15 -5.79
CA GLY A 266 -31.32 12.26 -5.92
C GLY A 266 -29.89 11.80 -6.18
N THR A 267 -28.95 12.44 -5.49
CA THR A 267 -27.51 12.33 -5.74
C THR A 267 -26.83 11.81 -4.49
N HIS A 268 -26.30 10.60 -4.54
CA HIS A 268 -25.79 9.89 -3.37
C HIS A 268 -24.34 9.48 -3.58
N ALA A 269 -23.55 9.45 -2.50
CA ALA A 269 -22.20 8.88 -2.54
C ALA A 269 -22.09 7.71 -1.56
N ARG A 270 -21.75 6.53 -2.08
CA ARG A 270 -21.40 5.38 -1.24
C ARG A 270 -19.90 5.37 -1.01
N MET A 271 -19.50 5.37 0.24
CA MET A 271 -18.11 5.47 0.66
C MET A 271 -17.70 4.27 1.49
N THR A 272 -16.47 3.84 1.28
CA THR A 272 -15.76 2.92 2.17
C THR A 272 -14.62 3.68 2.82
N LEU A 273 -14.61 3.71 4.15
CA LEU A 273 -13.56 4.35 4.94
C LEU A 273 -12.90 3.35 5.89
N MET A 274 -11.59 3.52 6.08
CA MET A 274 -10.80 2.70 6.99
C MET A 274 -9.75 3.57 7.70
N PRO A 275 -9.18 3.12 8.82
CA PRO A 275 -7.99 3.75 9.39
C PRO A 275 -6.86 3.84 8.34
N PRO A 276 -6.07 4.93 8.33
CA PRO A 276 -4.98 5.13 7.35
C PRO A 276 -3.96 3.98 7.31
N GLU A 277 -3.75 3.29 8.43
CA GLU A 277 -2.83 2.15 8.55
C GLU A 277 -3.20 0.98 7.62
N ALA A 278 -4.48 0.88 7.22
CA ALA A 278 -4.96 -0.09 6.24
C ALA A 278 -4.28 0.03 4.86
N PHE A 279 -3.73 1.22 4.57
CA PHE A 279 -3.10 1.59 3.30
C PHE A 279 -1.59 1.79 3.43
N SER A 280 -1.00 1.35 4.54
CA SER A 280 0.46 1.25 4.63
C SER A 280 0.99 0.34 3.51
N VAL A 281 2.07 0.78 2.86
CA VAL A 281 2.66 0.09 1.72
C VAL A 281 3.53 -1.06 2.24
N GLN A 282 3.39 -2.23 1.65
CA GLN A 282 4.20 -3.39 2.02
C GLN A 282 5.66 -3.13 1.65
N PRO A 283 6.61 -3.30 2.60
CA PRO A 283 8.02 -3.27 2.27
C PRO A 283 8.34 -4.25 1.14
N TYR A 284 9.23 -3.84 0.25
CA TYR A 284 9.68 -4.64 -0.86
C TYR A 284 11.16 -4.36 -1.10
N ALA A 285 11.92 -5.41 -1.38
CA ALA A 285 13.31 -5.32 -1.74
C ALA A 285 13.55 -6.06 -3.06
N PHE A 286 14.18 -5.38 -4.03
CA PHE A 286 14.65 -6.07 -5.23
C PHE A 286 15.81 -6.99 -4.87
N TYR A 287 15.92 -8.11 -5.60
CA TYR A 287 17.13 -8.93 -5.56
C TYR A 287 18.33 -8.07 -5.97
N GLN A 288 19.39 -8.09 -5.17
CA GLN A 288 20.64 -7.47 -5.57
C GLN A 288 21.20 -8.25 -6.76
N ASN A 289 21.33 -7.57 -7.90
CA ASN A 289 22.22 -8.05 -8.94
C ASN A 289 23.64 -7.90 -8.40
N LEU A 290 24.34 -9.01 -8.18
CA LEU A 290 25.76 -8.96 -7.83
C LEU A 290 26.49 -8.20 -8.94
N ALA A 291 27.03 -7.02 -8.61
CA ALA A 291 27.93 -6.29 -9.48
C ALA A 291 29.22 -7.14 -9.64
N GLY A 292 29.28 -7.97 -10.68
CA GLY A 292 30.38 -8.91 -10.86
C GLY A 292 30.35 -9.80 -12.11
N PHE A 293 29.36 -9.67 -13.00
CA PHE A 293 29.32 -10.41 -14.28
C PHE A 293 29.29 -9.49 -15.50
N ASN A 294 29.92 -8.31 -15.40
CA ASN A 294 30.37 -7.57 -16.57
C ASN A 294 31.87 -7.90 -16.77
N THR A 295 32.14 -9.06 -17.35
CA THR A 295 33.42 -9.33 -18.03
C THR A 295 33.22 -9.14 -19.52
#